data_AF-B5XSE7-F1
#
_entry.id   AF-B5XSE7-F1
#
_cell.length_a   1.000
_cell.length_b   1.000
_cell.length_c   1.000
_cell.angle_alpha   90.00
_cell.angle_beta   90.00
_cell.angle_gamma   90.00
#
_symmetry.space_group_name_H-M   'P 1'
#
loop_
_entity.id
_entity.type
_entity.pdbx_description
1 polymer ?
#
loop_
_entity_poly.entity_id
_entity_poly.type
_entity_poly.pdbx_seq_one_letter_code
_entity_poly.pdbx_strand_id
1 'polypeptide(L)'
;MRIALKSALMLTTRVIQIINPELHRHMQRTALIALTLAQRLGLPAERQQTIFCAALLHDIGVLGDKRTIHSLDAIDNIHDPHQRQGAAMLEGLVTFLPIVPFIRDHHFSPDHRGSREQHIVYFADAFERLLPAGSHVAGWPTRAVVEQFVSLHREIDPPLCDMLCEVAENANFWQHLHPGHIQRLLEIIGPINTLYLDIHGLKDICLLIAKIVDTYSSFTATHSIMVGEIARQLARWMQLPEPICQQIQIAGYLHDIGKISIPLSILEKEGELDEDELNQVREHSYMTGEILSDYSELGDIINWASNHHEKLDGSGYPLHLEKDHLTLADRIISIADIFTALTEDRPYRKGMAWQEALQIMEADVINGALDSDVFLVLRHHAETLHAIILQTLEHPRSEHRP
;
A
#
# COMPACT_ATOMS: atom_id res chain seq x y z
N MET A 1 10.81 -2.93 -18.25
CA MET A 1 9.34 -2.86 -18.09
C MET A 1 8.94 -1.39 -18.00
N ARG A 2 7.84 -0.98 -18.65
CA ARG A 2 7.35 0.40 -18.64
C ARG A 2 5.87 0.37 -18.28
N ILE A 3 5.50 0.98 -17.16
CA ILE A 3 4.15 0.85 -16.57
C ILE A 3 3.54 2.23 -16.43
N ALA A 4 2.26 2.38 -16.76
CA ALA A 4 1.60 3.67 -16.57
C ALA A 4 1.53 3.98 -15.06
N LEU A 5 1.96 5.18 -14.66
CA LEU A 5 1.89 5.63 -13.25
C LEU A 5 0.46 5.53 -12.73
N LYS A 6 -0.52 5.84 -13.59
CA LYS A 6 -1.94 5.63 -13.33
C LYS A 6 -2.23 4.18 -12.90
N SER A 7 -1.86 3.18 -13.71
CA SER A 7 -2.13 1.77 -13.39
C SER A 7 -1.54 1.39 -12.03
N ALA A 8 -0.30 1.81 -11.76
CA ALA A 8 0.38 1.49 -10.51
C ALA A 8 -0.30 2.15 -9.28
N LEU A 9 -0.68 3.42 -9.37
CA LEU A 9 -1.40 4.11 -8.29
C LEU A 9 -2.82 3.58 -8.10
N MET A 10 -3.48 3.10 -9.14
CA MET A 10 -4.79 2.46 -9.03
C MET A 10 -4.74 1.16 -8.24
N LEU A 11 -3.63 0.40 -8.35
CA LEU A 11 -3.42 -0.77 -7.49
C LEU A 11 -3.31 -0.34 -6.02
N THR A 12 -2.53 0.70 -5.73
CA THR A 12 -2.44 1.26 -4.37
C THR A 12 -3.82 1.70 -3.85
N THR A 13 -4.59 2.48 -4.62
CA THR A 13 -5.92 2.93 -4.18
C THR A 13 -6.92 1.79 -4.04
N ARG A 14 -6.81 0.72 -4.84
CA ARG A 14 -7.64 -0.47 -4.69
C ARG A 14 -7.35 -1.20 -3.37
N VAL A 15 -6.08 -1.32 -2.97
CA VAL A 15 -5.72 -1.87 -1.67
C VAL A 15 -6.35 -1.05 -0.55
N ILE A 16 -6.25 0.28 -0.64
CA ILE A 16 -6.88 1.20 0.32
C ILE A 16 -8.39 1.01 0.33
N GLN A 17 -9.04 0.84 -0.84
CA GLN A 17 -10.48 0.59 -0.93
C GLN A 17 -10.91 -0.68 -0.21
N ILE A 18 -10.14 -1.76 -0.30
CA ILE A 18 -10.47 -3.03 0.36
C ILE A 18 -10.32 -2.89 1.87
N ILE A 19 -9.25 -2.22 2.33
CA ILE A 19 -8.97 -2.00 3.76
C ILE A 19 -9.98 -1.02 4.38
N ASN A 20 -10.19 0.13 3.73
CA ASN A 20 -11.02 1.22 4.23
C ASN A 20 -11.72 1.95 3.06
N PRO A 21 -12.95 1.51 2.67
CA PRO A 21 -13.71 2.11 1.57
C PRO A 21 -14.07 3.58 1.78
N GLU A 22 -14.23 4.02 3.03
CA GLU A 22 -14.56 5.41 3.37
C GLU A 22 -13.35 6.31 3.16
N LEU A 23 -12.19 5.91 3.69
CA LEU A 23 -10.93 6.60 3.48
C LEU A 23 -10.58 6.70 1.99
N HIS A 24 -10.72 5.61 1.25
CA HIS A 24 -10.49 5.61 -0.20
C HIS A 24 -11.34 6.67 -0.91
N ARG A 25 -12.63 6.76 -0.59
CA ARG A 25 -13.54 7.73 -1.19
C ARG A 25 -13.18 9.16 -0.81
N HIS A 26 -12.83 9.38 0.45
CA HIS A 26 -12.34 10.66 0.95
C HIS A 26 -11.14 11.13 0.13
N MET A 27 -10.10 10.30 0.01
CA MET A 27 -8.87 10.62 -0.74
C MET A 27 -9.15 10.91 -2.23
N GLN A 28 -10.06 10.17 -2.87
CA GLN A 28 -10.47 10.41 -4.26
C GLN A 28 -11.11 11.80 -4.45
N ARG A 29 -12.00 12.19 -3.54
CA ARG A 29 -12.67 13.50 -3.58
C ARG A 29 -11.70 14.61 -3.26
N THR A 30 -10.85 14.44 -2.25
CA THR A 30 -9.75 15.35 -1.94
C THR A 30 -8.86 15.57 -3.16
N ALA A 31 -8.46 14.51 -3.87
CA ALA A 31 -7.69 14.62 -5.10
C ALA A 31 -8.40 15.37 -6.23
N LEU A 32 -9.71 15.16 -6.40
CA LEU A 32 -10.50 15.87 -7.40
C LEU A 32 -10.61 17.37 -7.09
N ILE A 33 -10.89 17.72 -5.83
CA ILE A 33 -11.00 19.12 -5.39
C ILE A 33 -9.64 19.80 -5.53
N ALA A 34 -8.56 19.17 -5.05
CA ALA A 34 -7.20 19.68 -5.13
C ALA A 34 -6.75 19.92 -6.59
N LEU A 35 -7.06 18.98 -7.50
CA LEU A 35 -6.79 19.14 -8.94
C LEU A 35 -7.56 20.32 -9.52
N THR A 36 -8.83 20.46 -9.16
CA THR A 36 -9.68 21.56 -9.64
C THR A 36 -9.11 22.92 -9.21
N LEU A 37 -8.68 23.06 -7.96
CA LEU A 37 -8.04 24.27 -7.45
C LEU A 37 -6.70 24.54 -8.13
N ALA A 38 -5.85 23.52 -8.29
CA ALA A 38 -4.56 23.66 -8.96
C ALA A 38 -4.71 24.13 -10.43
N GLN A 39 -5.73 23.63 -11.13
CA GLN A 39 -6.06 24.07 -12.50
C GLN A 39 -6.59 25.50 -12.52
N ARG A 40 -7.47 25.88 -11.60
CA ARG A 40 -8.00 27.25 -11.47
C ARG A 40 -6.90 28.28 -11.18
N LEU A 41 -5.89 27.90 -10.41
CA LEU A 41 -4.70 28.70 -10.15
C LEU A 41 -3.72 28.76 -11.33
N GLY A 42 -3.96 28.01 -12.41
CA GLY A 42 -3.09 27.96 -13.58
C GLY A 42 -1.71 27.37 -13.28
N LEU A 43 -1.61 26.46 -12.29
CA LEU A 43 -0.34 25.85 -11.92
C LEU A 43 0.25 25.02 -13.08
N PRO A 44 1.57 24.93 -13.23
CA PRO A 44 2.20 24.08 -14.23
C PRO A 44 1.78 22.61 -14.10
N ALA A 45 1.77 21.87 -15.21
CA ALA A 45 1.33 20.47 -15.24
C ALA A 45 2.05 19.57 -14.22
N GLU A 46 3.36 19.77 -14.03
CA GLU A 46 4.15 19.04 -13.04
C GLU A 46 3.65 19.28 -11.60
N ARG A 47 3.30 20.53 -11.25
CA ARG A 47 2.76 20.85 -9.93
C ARG A 47 1.36 20.29 -9.75
N GLN A 48 0.53 20.30 -10.80
CA GLN A 48 -0.78 19.64 -10.77
C GLN A 48 -0.64 18.13 -10.52
N GLN A 49 0.36 17.47 -11.12
CA GLN A 49 0.66 16.05 -10.89
C GLN A 49 1.08 15.79 -9.45
N THR A 50 1.98 16.60 -8.91
CA THR A 50 2.41 16.47 -7.50
C THR A 50 1.24 16.66 -6.53
N ILE A 51 0.44 17.71 -6.70
CA ILE A 51 -0.72 17.98 -5.84
C ILE A 51 -1.76 16.86 -5.94
N PHE A 52 -2.02 16.37 -7.15
CA PHE A 52 -2.95 15.27 -7.36
C PHE A 52 -2.51 13.98 -6.67
N CYS A 53 -1.24 13.58 -6.85
CA CYS A 53 -0.68 12.41 -6.18
C CYS A 53 -0.63 12.58 -4.65
N ALA A 54 -0.26 13.77 -4.18
CA ALA A 54 -0.24 14.09 -2.76
C ALA A 54 -1.64 13.95 -2.16
N ALA A 55 -2.66 14.52 -2.79
CA ALA A 55 -4.04 14.41 -2.34
C ALA A 55 -4.60 12.98 -2.42
N LEU A 56 -4.21 12.18 -3.42
CA LEU A 56 -4.59 10.77 -3.52
C LEU A 56 -3.96 9.89 -2.42
N LEU A 57 -2.90 10.36 -1.77
CA LEU A 57 -2.13 9.59 -0.79
C LEU A 57 -1.99 10.27 0.57
N HIS A 58 -2.57 11.45 0.79
CA HIS A 58 -2.28 12.29 1.97
C HIS A 58 -2.50 11.56 3.31
N ASP A 59 -3.57 10.76 3.38
CA ASP A 59 -3.98 9.99 4.55
C ASP A 59 -3.54 8.52 4.54
N ILE A 60 -2.54 8.14 3.75
CA ILE A 60 -2.02 6.75 3.82
C ILE A 60 -1.53 6.38 5.22
N GLY A 61 -1.13 7.35 6.04
CA GLY A 61 -0.70 7.12 7.42
C GLY A 61 -1.83 6.71 8.37
N VAL A 62 -3.09 6.81 7.95
CA VAL A 62 -4.25 6.30 8.69
C VAL A 62 -4.34 4.78 8.58
N LEU A 63 -3.73 4.19 7.55
CA LEU A 63 -3.71 2.74 7.33
C LEU A 63 -2.84 2.08 8.41
N GLY A 64 -3.37 1.05 9.06
CA GLY A 64 -2.71 0.39 10.19
C GLY A 64 -3.01 0.97 11.56
N ASP A 65 -3.81 2.04 11.62
CA ASP A 65 -4.28 2.56 12.90
C ASP A 65 -5.33 1.64 13.51
N LYS A 66 -4.93 0.89 14.54
CA LYS A 66 -5.82 -0.02 15.28
C LYS A 66 -6.72 0.71 16.28
N ARG A 67 -6.63 2.04 16.40
CA ARG A 67 -7.58 2.83 17.20
C ARG A 67 -8.97 2.67 16.59
N THR A 68 -10.00 2.62 17.43
CA THR A 68 -11.38 2.74 16.95
C THR A 68 -11.60 4.16 16.45
N ILE A 69 -11.33 4.41 15.16
CA ILE A 69 -11.62 5.68 14.52
C ILE A 69 -13.11 5.69 14.21
N HIS A 70 -13.89 6.39 15.04
CA HIS A 70 -15.34 6.50 14.87
C HIS A 70 -15.75 7.39 13.68
N SER A 71 -14.87 8.29 13.23
CA SER A 71 -14.99 9.11 12.03
C SER A 71 -13.63 9.66 11.61
N LEU A 72 -13.45 10.01 10.33
CA LEU A 72 -12.25 10.68 9.85
C LEU A 72 -12.00 12.03 10.55
N ASP A 73 -13.03 12.67 11.10
CA ASP A 73 -12.88 13.89 11.91
C ASP A 73 -12.10 13.66 13.22
N ALA A 74 -12.08 12.42 13.74
CA ALA A 74 -11.43 12.10 15.01
C ALA A 74 -9.88 12.14 14.93
N ILE A 75 -9.33 12.02 13.72
CA ILE A 75 -7.90 12.01 13.43
C ILE A 75 -7.41 13.34 12.81
N ASP A 76 -8.35 14.26 12.50
CA ASP A 76 -8.08 15.60 11.95
C ASP A 76 -7.66 16.59 13.04
N ASN A 77 -6.47 16.38 13.60
CA ASN A 77 -5.81 17.38 14.42
C ASN A 77 -4.29 17.33 14.23
N ILE A 78 -3.63 18.47 14.42
CA ILE A 78 -2.17 18.62 14.24
C ILE A 78 -1.32 17.72 15.18
N HIS A 79 -1.95 17.11 16.18
CA HIS A 79 -1.28 16.22 17.13
C HIS A 79 -1.43 14.74 16.77
N ASP A 80 -2.27 14.41 15.79
CA ASP A 80 -2.47 13.03 15.36
C ASP A 80 -1.23 12.52 14.60
N PRO A 81 -0.80 11.26 14.84
CA PRO A 81 0.42 10.75 14.23
C PRO A 81 0.31 10.43 12.74
N HIS A 82 -0.87 10.42 12.11
CA HIS A 82 -1.03 9.93 10.72
C HIS A 82 -0.16 10.69 9.70
N GLN A 83 0.04 12.01 9.87
CA GLN A 83 0.96 12.77 9.00
C GLN A 83 2.40 12.23 9.04
N ARG A 84 2.88 11.91 10.26
CA ARG A 84 4.22 11.34 10.47
C ARG A 84 4.30 9.90 9.99
N GLN A 85 3.26 9.11 10.25
CA GLN A 85 3.16 7.73 9.79
C GLN A 85 3.16 7.65 8.26
N GLY A 86 2.36 8.48 7.59
CA GLY A 86 2.32 8.54 6.13
C GLY A 86 3.67 8.97 5.55
N ALA A 87 4.33 9.96 6.14
CA ALA A 87 5.67 10.37 5.71
C ALA A 87 6.70 9.23 5.88
N ALA A 88 6.64 8.47 6.98
CA ALA A 88 7.50 7.30 7.22
C ALA A 88 7.22 6.16 6.22
N MET A 89 5.97 5.95 5.80
CA MET A 89 5.64 4.98 4.75
C MET A 89 6.30 5.32 3.42
N LEU A 90 6.47 6.62 3.11
CA LEU A 90 7.13 7.08 1.88
C LEU A 90 8.65 7.19 1.98
N GLU A 91 9.22 7.03 3.17
CA GLU A 91 10.65 7.15 3.38
C GLU A 91 11.44 6.12 2.55
N GLY A 92 12.49 6.60 1.89
CA GLY A 92 13.34 5.81 1.00
C GLY A 92 12.76 5.57 -0.40
N LEU A 93 11.51 5.97 -0.67
CA LEU A 93 10.84 5.74 -1.95
C LEU A 93 11.02 6.96 -2.87
N VAL A 94 11.99 6.88 -3.79
CA VAL A 94 12.40 7.99 -4.67
C VAL A 94 11.22 8.53 -5.49
N THR A 95 10.35 7.63 -5.95
CA THR A 95 9.15 7.94 -6.76
C THR A 95 8.20 8.90 -6.05
N PHE A 96 8.16 8.87 -4.71
CA PHE A 96 7.24 9.68 -3.91
C PHE A 96 7.88 10.93 -3.28
N LEU A 97 9.20 11.15 -3.46
CA LEU A 97 9.89 12.32 -2.90
C LEU A 97 9.17 13.66 -3.14
N PRO A 98 8.58 13.94 -4.33
CA PRO A 98 7.87 15.19 -4.56
C PRO A 98 6.64 15.41 -3.66
N ILE A 99 5.99 14.34 -3.17
CA ILE A 99 4.76 14.42 -2.37
C ILE A 99 5.02 14.33 -0.85
N VAL A 100 6.20 13.88 -0.42
CA VAL A 100 6.54 13.73 1.00
C VAL A 100 6.27 14.99 1.84
N PRO A 101 6.62 16.21 1.39
CA PRO A 101 6.34 17.43 2.17
C PRO A 101 4.84 17.68 2.38
N PHE A 102 4.00 17.31 1.41
CA PHE A 102 2.55 17.43 1.53
C PHE A 102 2.03 16.44 2.56
N ILE A 103 2.46 15.18 2.49
CA ILE A 103 2.01 14.13 3.42
C ILE A 103 2.41 14.48 4.86
N ARG A 104 3.65 14.95 5.05
CA ARG A 104 4.18 15.30 6.36
C ARG A 104 3.46 16.49 7.00
N ASP A 105 3.13 17.49 6.20
CA ASP A 105 2.62 18.77 6.67
C ASP A 105 1.40 19.16 5.82
N HIS A 106 0.26 18.48 5.99
CA HIS A 106 -1.01 18.84 5.33
C HIS A 106 -2.08 19.38 6.28
N HIS A 107 -1.97 19.21 7.60
CA HIS A 107 -2.85 19.92 8.54
C HIS A 107 -2.26 21.26 8.96
N PHE A 108 -3.08 22.32 8.88
CA PHE A 108 -2.65 23.68 9.18
C PHE A 108 -3.54 24.34 10.24
N SER A 109 -2.96 25.36 10.88
CA SER A 109 -3.66 26.27 11.78
C SER A 109 -3.31 27.71 11.40
N PRO A 110 -4.05 28.73 11.91
CA PRO A 110 -3.69 30.13 11.67
C PRO A 110 -2.23 30.46 12.03
N ASP A 111 -1.67 29.77 13.04
CA ASP A 111 -0.32 29.93 13.57
C ASP A 111 0.74 29.00 12.91
N HIS A 112 0.31 27.98 12.16
CA HIS A 112 1.18 27.04 11.45
C HIS A 112 0.76 26.93 9.99
N ARG A 113 1.50 27.61 9.10
CA ARG A 113 1.19 27.71 7.67
C ARG A 113 2.27 27.02 6.82
N GLY A 114 1.82 26.23 5.85
CA GLY A 114 2.67 25.60 4.85
C GLY A 114 2.83 26.46 3.60
N SER A 115 3.36 25.85 2.54
CA SER A 115 3.34 26.45 1.21
C SER A 115 1.91 26.57 0.67
N ARG A 116 1.70 27.49 -0.28
CA ARG A 116 0.40 27.66 -0.94
C ARG A 116 -0.12 26.37 -1.60
N GLU A 117 0.76 25.49 -2.04
CA GLU A 117 0.34 24.22 -2.64
C GLU A 117 -0.09 23.20 -1.59
N GLN A 118 0.52 23.20 -0.41
CA GLN A 118 0.04 22.37 0.69
C GLN A 118 -1.33 22.86 1.19
N HIS A 119 -1.56 24.18 1.18
CA HIS A 119 -2.91 24.72 1.44
C HIS A 119 -3.95 24.18 0.45
N ILE A 120 -3.59 23.90 -0.82
CA ILE A 120 -4.54 23.30 -1.78
C ILE A 120 -4.99 21.91 -1.31
N VAL A 121 -4.06 21.08 -0.86
CA VAL A 121 -4.39 19.73 -0.33
C VAL A 121 -5.22 19.86 0.94
N TYR A 122 -4.80 20.70 1.89
CA TYR A 122 -5.53 20.94 3.13
C TYR A 122 -6.96 21.47 2.91
N PHE A 123 -7.15 22.44 2.02
CA PHE A 123 -8.49 23.00 1.74
C PHE A 123 -9.39 21.97 1.06
N ALA A 124 -8.82 21.17 0.16
CA ALA A 124 -9.55 20.08 -0.49
C ALA A 124 -10.01 19.02 0.52
N ASP A 125 -9.10 18.65 1.41
CA ASP A 125 -9.27 17.69 2.48
C ASP A 125 -10.36 18.15 3.49
N ALA A 126 -10.19 19.36 4.04
CA ALA A 126 -11.15 19.95 4.97
C ALA A 126 -12.54 20.18 4.35
N PHE A 127 -12.62 20.56 3.06
CA PHE A 127 -13.90 20.72 2.38
C PHE A 127 -14.60 19.37 2.16
N GLU A 128 -13.85 18.31 1.85
CA GLU A 128 -14.40 16.97 1.64
C GLU A 128 -15.09 16.45 2.90
N ARG A 129 -14.48 16.63 4.08
CA ARG A 129 -15.04 16.15 5.35
C ARG A 129 -16.40 16.74 5.70
N LEU A 130 -16.70 17.95 5.20
CA LEU A 130 -18.02 18.59 5.40
C LEU A 130 -19.12 17.97 4.53
N LEU A 131 -18.78 17.08 3.59
CA LEU A 131 -19.75 16.44 2.72
C LEU A 131 -20.57 15.39 3.49
N PRO A 132 -21.89 15.30 3.26
CA PRO A 132 -22.72 14.31 3.93
C PRO A 132 -22.29 12.87 3.60
N ALA A 133 -22.38 11.99 4.60
CA ALA A 133 -22.28 10.55 4.41
C ALA A 133 -23.47 10.06 3.55
N GLY A 134 -23.25 9.78 2.27
CA GLY A 134 -24.28 9.28 1.37
C GLY A 134 -23.94 9.36 -0.12
N SER A 135 -24.62 8.55 -0.92
CA SER A 135 -24.40 8.45 -2.37
C SER A 135 -25.17 9.49 -3.19
N HIS A 136 -26.24 10.09 -2.67
CA HIS A 136 -27.11 10.99 -3.44
C HIS A 136 -26.74 12.47 -3.32
N VAL A 137 -26.00 12.97 -4.31
CA VAL A 137 -25.61 14.40 -4.43
C VAL A 137 -26.81 15.35 -4.50
N ALA A 138 -27.94 14.93 -5.10
CA ALA A 138 -29.12 15.78 -5.29
C ALA A 138 -29.76 16.27 -3.98
N GLY A 139 -29.45 15.64 -2.84
CA GLY A 139 -29.93 16.04 -1.52
C GLY A 139 -28.88 16.74 -0.65
N TRP A 140 -27.69 17.04 -1.18
CA TRP A 140 -26.63 17.66 -0.36
C TRP A 140 -26.99 19.11 -0.02
N PRO A 141 -26.80 19.54 1.24
CA PRO A 141 -27.04 20.92 1.67
C PRO A 141 -25.85 21.81 1.25
N THR A 142 -25.61 21.91 -0.06
CA THR A 142 -24.41 22.54 -0.65
C THR A 142 -24.12 23.94 -0.10
N ARG A 143 -25.17 24.75 0.08
CA ARG A 143 -25.06 26.08 0.69
C ARG A 143 -24.56 26.03 2.14
N ALA A 144 -25.11 25.13 2.96
CA ALA A 144 -24.71 25.01 4.36
C ALA A 144 -23.27 24.50 4.49
N VAL A 145 -22.86 23.56 3.61
CA VAL A 145 -21.47 23.07 3.52
C VAL A 145 -20.51 24.22 3.23
N VAL A 146 -20.80 25.05 2.22
CA VAL A 146 -19.96 26.21 1.87
C VAL A 146 -19.94 27.25 3.00
N GLU A 147 -21.09 27.58 3.59
CA GLU A 147 -21.17 28.53 4.72
C GLU A 147 -20.36 28.04 5.94
N GLN A 148 -20.41 26.74 6.24
CA GLN A 148 -19.63 26.11 7.30
C GLN A 148 -18.13 26.09 6.97
N PHE A 149 -17.75 25.77 5.73
CA PHE A 149 -16.35 25.80 5.30
C PHE A 149 -15.73 27.19 5.46
N VAL A 150 -16.45 28.22 5.00
CA VAL A 150 -16.01 29.62 5.11
C VAL A 150 -15.84 30.04 6.57
N SER A 151 -16.75 29.64 7.46
CA SER A 151 -16.66 30.04 8.87
C SER A 151 -15.47 29.41 9.60
N LEU A 152 -15.02 28.22 9.16
CA LEU A 152 -13.94 27.47 9.79
C LEU A 152 -12.55 27.79 9.20
N HIS A 153 -12.43 27.93 7.87
CA HIS A 153 -11.12 27.89 7.20
C HIS A 153 -10.69 29.20 6.54
N ARG A 154 -11.56 30.22 6.47
CA ARG A 154 -11.26 31.46 5.72
C ARG A 154 -10.00 32.18 6.22
N GLU A 155 -9.71 32.18 7.52
CA GLU A 155 -8.54 32.88 8.07
C GLU A 155 -7.20 32.26 7.66
N ILE A 156 -7.19 30.99 7.25
CA ILE A 156 -5.99 30.24 6.89
C ILE A 156 -5.44 30.71 5.55
N ASP A 157 -6.26 30.76 4.51
CA ASP A 157 -5.90 31.27 3.18
C ASP A 157 -7.15 31.88 2.50
N PRO A 158 -7.44 33.17 2.74
CA PRO A 158 -8.65 33.81 2.24
C PRO A 158 -8.81 33.73 0.71
N PRO A 159 -7.76 34.01 -0.11
CA PRO A 159 -7.85 33.86 -1.56
C PRO A 159 -8.20 32.43 -2.03
N LEU A 160 -7.63 31.41 -1.37
CA LEU A 160 -7.94 30.02 -1.71
C LEU A 160 -9.35 29.62 -1.25
N CYS A 161 -9.78 30.11 -0.09
CA CYS A 161 -11.14 29.94 0.41
C CYS A 161 -12.18 30.50 -0.57
N ASP A 162 -11.99 31.74 -1.00
CA ASP A 162 -12.90 32.42 -1.93
C ASP A 162 -12.94 31.66 -3.28
N MET A 163 -11.79 31.19 -3.78
CA MET A 163 -11.72 30.36 -5.00
C MET A 163 -12.48 29.04 -4.89
N LEU A 164 -12.38 28.36 -3.74
CA LEU A 164 -13.15 27.12 -3.52
C LEU A 164 -14.65 27.41 -3.52
N CYS A 165 -15.08 28.52 -2.92
CA CYS A 165 -16.48 28.96 -2.96
C CYS A 165 -16.96 29.19 -4.40
N GLU A 166 -16.17 29.87 -5.24
CA GLU A 166 -16.48 30.07 -6.66
C GLU A 166 -16.58 28.74 -7.43
N VAL A 167 -15.71 27.77 -7.12
CA VAL A 167 -15.80 26.41 -7.70
C VAL A 167 -17.10 25.73 -7.29
N ALA A 168 -17.49 25.86 -6.02
CA ALA A 168 -18.70 25.27 -5.45
C ALA A 168 -20.01 25.89 -5.97
N GLU A 169 -19.99 27.06 -6.61
CA GLU A 169 -21.16 27.61 -7.31
C GLU A 169 -21.56 26.77 -8.54
N ASN A 170 -20.65 25.98 -9.09
CA ASN A 170 -20.91 25.15 -10.26
C ASN A 170 -21.59 23.83 -9.86
N ALA A 171 -22.83 23.60 -10.33
CA ALA A 171 -23.56 22.36 -10.06
C ALA A 171 -22.80 21.08 -10.51
N ASN A 172 -21.99 21.16 -11.56
CA ASN A 172 -21.20 20.01 -12.05
C ASN A 172 -20.08 19.62 -11.09
N PHE A 173 -19.53 20.57 -10.32
CA PHE A 173 -18.51 20.26 -9.30
C PHE A 173 -19.04 19.24 -8.29
N TRP A 174 -20.25 19.47 -7.78
CA TRP A 174 -20.92 18.55 -6.86
C TRP A 174 -21.23 17.20 -7.49
N GLN A 175 -21.69 17.18 -8.74
CA GLN A 175 -21.96 15.92 -9.45
C GLN A 175 -20.69 15.08 -9.57
N HIS A 176 -19.54 15.69 -9.87
CA HIS A 176 -18.27 14.98 -10.00
C HIS A 176 -17.77 14.35 -8.69
N LEU A 177 -18.21 14.83 -7.52
CA LEU A 177 -17.90 14.25 -6.20
C LEU A 177 -18.77 13.03 -5.86
N HIS A 178 -19.66 12.61 -6.77
CA HIS A 178 -20.54 11.47 -6.55
C HIS A 178 -19.74 10.14 -6.49
N PRO A 179 -19.95 9.30 -5.46
CA PRO A 179 -19.17 8.07 -5.26
C PRO A 179 -19.22 7.09 -6.43
N GLY A 180 -20.38 6.99 -7.09
CA GLY A 180 -20.60 6.03 -8.18
C GLY A 180 -19.80 6.28 -9.47
N HIS A 181 -19.14 7.43 -9.66
CA HIS A 181 -18.38 7.69 -10.89
C HIS A 181 -17.06 8.44 -10.68
N ILE A 182 -16.70 8.83 -9.46
CA ILE A 182 -15.48 9.60 -9.19
C ILE A 182 -14.21 8.84 -9.62
N GLN A 183 -14.12 7.54 -9.36
CA GLN A 183 -13.01 6.69 -9.82
C GLN A 183 -12.78 6.84 -11.33
N ARG A 184 -13.84 6.62 -12.12
CA ARG A 184 -13.78 6.75 -13.58
C ARG A 184 -13.41 8.17 -14.02
N LEU A 185 -13.88 9.18 -13.30
CA LEU A 185 -13.53 10.57 -13.63
C LEU A 185 -12.04 10.84 -13.41
N LEU A 186 -11.49 10.49 -12.24
CA LEU A 186 -10.07 10.61 -11.92
C LEU A 186 -9.20 9.86 -12.95
N GLU A 187 -9.67 8.70 -13.38
CA GLU A 187 -9.02 7.93 -14.43
C GLU A 187 -9.00 8.60 -15.81
N ILE A 188 -9.94 9.50 -16.10
CA ILE A 188 -10.03 10.24 -17.37
C ILE A 188 -9.24 11.54 -17.30
N ILE A 189 -9.42 12.31 -16.22
CA ILE A 189 -8.90 13.69 -16.11
C ILE A 189 -7.58 13.77 -15.33
N GLY A 190 -7.15 12.69 -14.69
CA GLY A 190 -5.95 12.65 -13.86
C GLY A 190 -4.71 13.12 -14.64
N PRO A 191 -3.92 14.06 -14.09
CA PRO A 191 -2.78 14.66 -14.80
C PRO A 191 -1.60 13.68 -14.95
N ILE A 192 -1.73 12.46 -14.44
CA ILE A 192 -0.73 11.39 -14.46
C ILE A 192 -0.93 10.36 -15.57
N ASN A 193 -2.01 10.48 -16.36
CA ASN A 193 -2.44 9.47 -17.33
C ASN A 193 -1.43 9.19 -18.47
N THR A 194 -0.50 10.11 -18.71
CA THR A 194 0.55 10.00 -19.74
C THR A 194 1.92 9.69 -19.16
N LEU A 195 2.03 9.58 -17.84
CA LEU A 195 3.28 9.30 -17.14
C LEU A 195 3.53 7.81 -17.04
N TYR A 196 4.80 7.44 -17.15
CA TYR A 196 5.24 6.05 -17.07
C TYR A 196 6.38 5.91 -16.08
N LEU A 197 6.36 4.80 -15.36
CA LEU A 197 7.40 4.34 -14.47
C LEU A 197 8.29 3.32 -15.19
N ASP A 198 9.57 3.34 -14.84
CA ASP A 198 10.46 2.21 -15.06
C ASP A 198 10.26 1.16 -13.94
N ILE A 199 11.13 0.14 -13.92
CA ILE A 199 11.05 -0.92 -12.92
C ILE A 199 11.40 -0.43 -11.51
N HIS A 200 12.23 0.61 -11.37
CA HIS A 200 12.53 1.20 -10.07
C HIS A 200 11.31 1.95 -9.53
N GLY A 201 10.63 2.69 -10.39
CA GLY A 201 9.38 3.36 -10.06
C GLY A 201 8.29 2.38 -9.65
N LEU A 202 8.08 1.30 -10.42
CA LEU A 202 7.14 0.25 -10.03
C LEU A 202 7.50 -0.34 -8.67
N LYS A 203 8.78 -0.66 -8.46
CA LYS A 203 9.25 -1.26 -7.21
C LYS A 203 8.90 -0.37 -6.01
N ASP A 204 9.06 0.94 -6.11
CA ASP A 204 8.67 1.88 -5.05
C ASP A 204 7.16 1.83 -4.77
N ILE A 205 6.31 1.76 -5.81
CA ILE A 205 4.86 1.60 -5.63
C ILE A 205 4.52 0.27 -4.93
N CYS A 206 5.11 -0.84 -5.38
CA CYS A 206 4.88 -2.15 -4.79
C CYS A 206 5.40 -2.23 -3.35
N LEU A 207 6.50 -1.54 -3.04
CA LEU A 207 7.01 -1.44 -1.68
C LEU A 207 6.10 -0.61 -0.77
N LEU A 208 5.47 0.46 -1.30
CA LEU A 208 4.42 1.17 -0.56
C LEU A 208 3.22 0.26 -0.30
N ILE A 209 2.78 -0.52 -1.29
CA ILE A 209 1.69 -1.49 -1.12
C ILE A 209 2.04 -2.53 -0.05
N ALA A 210 3.26 -3.08 -0.08
CA ALA A 210 3.74 -4.01 0.94
C ALA A 210 3.67 -3.38 2.35
N LYS A 211 4.16 -2.13 2.51
CA LYS A 211 4.05 -1.40 3.77
C LYS A 211 2.58 -1.24 4.22
N ILE A 212 1.65 -0.96 3.30
CA ILE A 212 0.22 -0.85 3.62
C ILE A 212 -0.35 -2.21 4.06
N VAL A 213 -0.09 -3.27 3.31
CA VAL A 213 -0.60 -4.63 3.59
C VAL A 213 -0.04 -5.14 4.92
N ASP A 214 1.25 -4.97 5.17
CA ASP A 214 1.89 -5.40 6.41
C ASP A 214 1.36 -4.62 7.63
N THR A 215 0.77 -3.43 7.44
CA THR A 215 0.08 -2.72 8.54
C THR A 215 -1.34 -3.20 8.80
N TYR A 216 -1.98 -3.90 7.85
CA TYR A 216 -3.36 -4.37 7.98
C TYR A 216 -3.50 -5.44 9.07
N SER A 217 -2.55 -6.36 9.15
CA SER A 217 -2.55 -7.44 10.15
C SER A 217 -1.28 -7.37 10.99
N SER A 218 -1.36 -7.82 12.24
CA SER A 218 -0.30 -7.76 13.27
C SER A 218 1.09 -8.33 12.93
N PHE A 219 1.36 -8.76 11.69
CA PHE A 219 2.72 -9.11 11.27
C PHE A 219 3.67 -7.93 11.43
N THR A 220 4.96 -8.23 11.51
CA THR A 220 5.99 -7.18 11.46
C THR A 220 5.78 -6.34 10.20
N ALA A 221 5.90 -5.01 10.32
CA ALA A 221 5.71 -4.04 9.23
C ALA A 221 6.74 -4.15 8.08
N THR A 222 7.43 -5.30 8.00
CA THR A 222 8.58 -5.57 7.16
C THR A 222 8.60 -6.99 6.60
N HIS A 223 7.60 -7.85 6.87
CA HIS A 223 7.60 -9.24 6.40
C HIS A 223 7.72 -9.33 4.88
N SER A 224 6.77 -8.70 4.16
CA SER A 224 6.75 -8.69 2.69
C SER A 224 8.03 -8.07 2.12
N ILE A 225 8.57 -7.06 2.81
CA ILE A 225 9.84 -6.41 2.44
C ILE A 225 11.01 -7.40 2.53
N MET A 226 11.10 -8.15 3.62
CA MET A 226 12.15 -9.15 3.85
C MET A 226 12.06 -10.29 2.86
N VAL A 227 10.85 -10.81 2.60
CA VAL A 227 10.61 -11.85 1.57
C VAL A 227 11.10 -11.37 0.21
N GLY A 228 10.75 -10.15 -0.20
CA GLY A 228 11.22 -9.57 -1.47
C GLY A 228 12.74 -9.42 -1.56
N GLU A 229 13.41 -8.99 -0.49
CA GLU A 229 14.88 -8.86 -0.48
C GLU A 229 15.58 -10.23 -0.50
N ILE A 230 15.10 -11.20 0.28
CA ILE A 230 15.64 -12.56 0.30
C ILE A 230 15.44 -13.24 -1.06
N ALA A 231 14.24 -13.16 -1.63
CA ALA A 231 13.93 -13.73 -2.93
C ALA A 231 14.84 -13.15 -4.04
N ARG A 232 15.09 -11.84 -4.02
CA ARG A 232 16.04 -11.18 -4.94
C ARG A 232 17.46 -11.73 -4.78
N GLN A 233 17.93 -11.86 -3.55
CA GLN A 233 19.30 -12.29 -3.28
C GLN A 233 19.52 -13.76 -3.67
N LEU A 234 18.54 -14.63 -3.40
CA LEU A 234 18.52 -16.00 -3.91
C LEU A 234 18.57 -16.04 -5.44
N ALA A 235 17.71 -15.28 -6.11
CA ALA A 235 17.68 -15.18 -7.57
C ALA A 235 19.05 -14.77 -8.16
N ARG A 236 19.74 -13.81 -7.53
CA ARG A 236 21.07 -13.37 -7.94
C ARG A 236 22.14 -14.44 -7.75
N TRP A 237 22.14 -15.17 -6.64
CA TRP A 237 23.08 -16.27 -6.42
C TRP A 237 22.82 -17.46 -7.34
N MET A 238 21.57 -17.63 -7.77
CA MET A 238 21.18 -18.56 -8.83
C MET A 238 21.46 -18.04 -10.25
N GLN A 239 22.14 -16.89 -10.37
CA GLN A 239 22.60 -16.29 -11.64
C GLN A 239 21.46 -15.91 -12.60
N LEU A 240 20.28 -15.57 -12.07
CA LEU A 240 19.21 -15.01 -12.88
C LEU A 240 19.56 -13.60 -13.37
N PRO A 241 19.04 -13.18 -14.54
CA PRO A 241 19.24 -11.82 -15.04
C PRO A 241 18.67 -10.77 -14.06
N GLU A 242 19.39 -9.65 -13.87
CA GLU A 242 18.96 -8.59 -12.93
C GLU A 242 17.50 -8.12 -13.12
N PRO A 243 16.96 -7.96 -14.36
CA PRO A 243 15.55 -7.64 -14.53
C PRO A 243 14.59 -8.68 -13.92
N ILE A 244 14.92 -9.98 -14.02
CA ILE A 244 14.14 -11.06 -13.41
C ILE A 244 14.28 -11.01 -11.89
N CYS A 245 15.48 -10.78 -11.36
CA CYS A 245 15.70 -10.61 -9.92
C CYS A 245 14.84 -9.47 -9.34
N GLN A 246 14.70 -8.36 -10.08
CA GLN A 246 13.83 -7.24 -9.68
C GLN A 246 12.34 -7.60 -9.74
N GLN A 247 11.90 -8.38 -10.73
CA GLN A 247 10.51 -8.84 -10.80
C GLN A 247 10.19 -9.85 -9.69
N ILE A 248 11.12 -10.76 -9.36
CA ILE A 248 11.00 -11.68 -8.21
C ILE A 248 10.92 -10.89 -6.89
N GLN A 249 11.73 -9.82 -6.75
CA GLN A 249 11.62 -8.92 -5.60
C GLN A 249 10.23 -8.32 -5.46
N ILE A 250 9.67 -7.81 -6.56
CA ILE A 250 8.32 -7.24 -6.59
C ILE A 250 7.26 -8.29 -6.26
N ALA A 251 7.39 -9.51 -6.77
CA ALA A 251 6.48 -10.60 -6.43
C ALA A 251 6.53 -10.92 -4.92
N GLY A 252 7.73 -10.92 -4.31
CA GLY A 252 7.88 -11.04 -2.86
C GLY A 252 7.24 -9.88 -2.07
N TYR A 253 7.25 -8.65 -2.59
CA TYR A 253 6.52 -7.53 -1.96
C TYR A 253 4.99 -7.69 -2.02
N LEU A 254 4.47 -8.40 -3.01
CA LEU A 254 3.04 -8.51 -3.27
C LEU A 254 2.42 -9.86 -2.89
N HIS A 255 3.23 -10.85 -2.50
CA HIS A 255 2.78 -12.23 -2.27
C HIS A 255 1.60 -12.33 -1.30
N ASP A 256 1.60 -11.46 -0.29
CA ASP A 256 0.64 -11.42 0.81
C ASP A 256 -0.49 -10.39 0.65
N ILE A 257 -0.57 -9.69 -0.50
CA ILE A 257 -1.58 -8.63 -0.71
C ILE A 257 -3.01 -9.12 -0.48
N GLY A 258 -3.30 -10.39 -0.74
CA GLY A 258 -4.61 -10.99 -0.51
C GLY A 258 -5.03 -11.09 0.96
N LYS A 259 -4.10 -10.92 1.93
CA LYS A 259 -4.44 -10.92 3.37
C LYS A 259 -5.45 -9.83 3.73
N ILE A 260 -5.48 -8.73 2.98
CA ILE A 260 -6.47 -7.64 3.18
C ILE A 260 -7.92 -8.08 2.93
N SER A 261 -8.12 -9.26 2.31
CA SER A 261 -9.44 -9.85 2.09
C SER A 261 -9.88 -10.81 3.21
N ILE A 262 -8.99 -11.08 4.17
CA ILE A 262 -9.27 -12.02 5.27
C ILE A 262 -9.68 -11.22 6.53
N PRO A 263 -10.74 -11.62 7.25
CA PRO A 263 -11.17 -10.92 8.46
C PRO A 263 -10.06 -10.79 9.51
N LEU A 264 -9.88 -9.59 10.08
CA LEU A 264 -8.92 -9.34 11.16
C LEU A 264 -9.16 -10.23 12.39
N SER A 265 -10.41 -10.58 12.68
CA SER A 265 -10.74 -11.49 13.79
C SER A 265 -10.14 -12.89 13.62
N ILE A 266 -9.79 -13.28 12.39
CA ILE A 266 -9.12 -14.54 12.07
C ILE A 266 -7.61 -14.32 12.01
N LEU A 267 -7.14 -13.30 11.27
CA LEU A 267 -5.70 -13.02 11.15
C LEU A 267 -5.03 -12.68 12.48
N GLU A 268 -5.75 -12.08 13.42
CA GLU A 268 -5.24 -11.66 14.73
C GLU A 268 -5.76 -12.53 15.88
N LYS A 269 -6.35 -13.71 15.59
CA LYS A 269 -6.88 -14.60 16.62
C LYS A 269 -5.76 -15.07 17.56
N GLU A 270 -5.92 -14.79 18.85
CA GLU A 270 -5.06 -15.31 19.91
C GLU A 270 -5.42 -16.77 20.22
N GLY A 271 -4.88 -17.72 19.44
CA GLY A 271 -5.11 -19.15 19.65
C GLY A 271 -4.93 -19.99 18.38
N GLU A 272 -5.29 -21.27 18.47
CA GLU A 272 -5.35 -22.14 17.30
C GLU A 272 -6.52 -21.74 16.40
N LEU A 273 -6.26 -21.73 15.10
CA LEU A 273 -7.28 -21.60 14.07
C LEU A 273 -7.96 -22.96 13.89
N ASP A 274 -9.29 -22.97 13.78
CA ASP A 274 -10.01 -24.17 13.36
C ASP A 274 -9.85 -24.42 11.84
N GLU A 275 -10.39 -25.53 11.34
CA GLU A 275 -10.26 -25.91 9.93
C GLU A 275 -10.89 -24.88 8.98
N ASP A 276 -12.01 -24.26 9.35
CA ASP A 276 -12.71 -23.28 8.52
C ASP A 276 -11.93 -21.95 8.49
N GLU A 277 -11.40 -21.53 9.63
CA GLU A 277 -10.53 -20.37 9.75
C GLU A 277 -9.22 -20.56 9.00
N LEU A 278 -8.61 -21.76 9.07
CA LEU A 278 -7.42 -22.10 8.30
C LEU A 278 -7.69 -22.04 6.79
N ASN A 279 -8.84 -22.56 6.35
CA ASN A 279 -9.22 -22.48 4.94
C ASN A 279 -9.40 -21.03 4.49
N GLN A 280 -10.03 -20.18 5.30
CA GLN A 280 -10.12 -18.74 5.02
C GLN A 280 -8.74 -18.08 4.96
N VAL A 281 -7.82 -18.40 5.87
CA VAL A 281 -6.46 -17.87 5.78
C VAL A 281 -5.79 -18.30 4.48
N ARG A 282 -5.95 -19.55 4.03
CA ARG A 282 -5.38 -20.04 2.75
C ARG A 282 -5.93 -19.31 1.52
N GLU A 283 -7.15 -18.77 1.59
CA GLU A 283 -7.74 -18.00 0.48
C GLU A 283 -6.91 -16.75 0.12
N HIS A 284 -6.06 -16.24 1.01
CA HIS A 284 -5.27 -15.04 0.72
C HIS A 284 -4.39 -15.21 -0.53
N SER A 285 -3.83 -16.40 -0.79
CA SER A 285 -2.98 -16.61 -1.97
C SER A 285 -3.80 -16.55 -3.26
N TYR A 286 -5.04 -17.04 -3.22
CA TYR A 286 -5.98 -16.89 -4.33
C TYR A 286 -6.37 -15.41 -4.52
N MET A 287 -6.69 -14.72 -3.42
CA MET A 287 -7.03 -13.30 -3.44
C MET A 287 -5.87 -12.41 -3.90
N THR A 288 -4.61 -12.81 -3.64
CA THR A 288 -3.42 -12.16 -4.22
C THR A 288 -3.49 -12.18 -5.75
N GLY A 289 -3.78 -13.34 -6.34
CA GLY A 289 -3.98 -13.45 -7.79
C GLY A 289 -5.11 -12.57 -8.31
N GLU A 290 -6.27 -12.59 -7.65
CA GLU A 290 -7.45 -11.81 -8.05
C GLU A 290 -7.25 -10.29 -7.95
N ILE A 291 -6.57 -9.81 -6.91
CA ILE A 291 -6.31 -8.38 -6.74
C ILE A 291 -5.32 -7.88 -7.79
N LEU A 292 -4.31 -8.68 -8.11
CA LEU A 292 -3.25 -8.33 -9.06
C LEU A 292 -3.63 -8.55 -10.52
N SER A 293 -4.59 -9.43 -10.82
CA SER A 293 -5.01 -9.78 -12.20
C SER A 293 -5.59 -8.60 -12.98
N ASP A 294 -6.15 -7.60 -12.31
CA ASP A 294 -6.61 -6.35 -12.94
C ASP A 294 -5.45 -5.47 -13.44
N TYR A 295 -4.19 -5.85 -13.14
CA TYR A 295 -2.97 -5.14 -13.52
C TYR A 295 -2.08 -6.02 -14.39
N SER A 296 -2.58 -6.33 -15.59
CA SER A 296 -1.93 -7.21 -16.57
C SER A 296 -0.47 -6.86 -16.89
N GLU A 297 -0.05 -5.61 -16.68
CA GLU A 297 1.33 -5.16 -16.85
C GLU A 297 2.34 -5.84 -15.90
N LEU A 298 1.86 -6.46 -14.80
CA LEU A 298 2.67 -7.24 -13.89
C LEU A 298 3.11 -8.60 -14.48
N GLY A 299 2.35 -9.14 -15.45
CA GLY A 299 2.69 -10.41 -16.11
C GLY A 299 2.92 -11.55 -15.12
N ASP A 300 4.05 -12.25 -15.26
CA ASP A 300 4.39 -13.44 -14.44
C ASP A 300 4.50 -13.15 -12.95
N ILE A 301 4.74 -11.89 -12.54
CA ILE A 301 4.77 -11.46 -11.14
C ILE A 301 3.50 -11.87 -10.41
N ILE A 302 2.35 -11.82 -11.09
CA ILE A 302 1.04 -12.17 -10.53
C ILE A 302 1.06 -13.62 -10.06
N ASN A 303 1.48 -14.54 -10.93
CA ASN A 303 1.54 -15.96 -10.62
C ASN A 303 2.58 -16.24 -9.54
N TRP A 304 3.77 -15.65 -9.65
CA TRP A 304 4.82 -15.85 -8.65
C TRP A 304 4.39 -15.38 -7.25
N ALA A 305 3.65 -14.27 -7.18
CA ALA A 305 3.07 -13.79 -5.94
C ALA A 305 1.94 -14.68 -5.43
N SER A 306 1.05 -15.20 -6.29
CA SER A 306 -0.08 -16.05 -5.87
C SER A 306 0.30 -17.49 -5.52
N ASN A 307 1.40 -18.00 -6.09
CA ASN A 307 1.81 -19.40 -5.97
C ASN A 307 2.78 -19.66 -4.81
N HIS A 308 3.06 -18.68 -3.95
CA HIS A 308 4.10 -18.79 -2.91
C HIS A 308 3.86 -19.92 -1.89
N HIS A 309 2.62 -20.41 -1.75
CA HIS A 309 2.27 -21.57 -0.93
C HIS A 309 2.04 -22.87 -1.72
N GLU A 310 2.28 -22.86 -3.04
CA GLU A 310 2.28 -24.09 -3.84
C GLU A 310 3.53 -24.93 -3.52
N LYS A 311 3.38 -26.25 -3.63
CA LYS A 311 4.44 -27.22 -3.33
C LYS A 311 4.69 -28.11 -4.53
N LEU A 312 5.94 -28.52 -4.73
CA LEU A 312 6.33 -29.30 -5.92
C LEU A 312 5.61 -30.65 -6.04
N ASP A 313 5.12 -31.18 -4.92
CA ASP A 313 4.36 -32.44 -4.83
C ASP A 313 2.84 -32.27 -4.99
N GLY A 314 2.35 -31.04 -5.26
CA GLY A 314 0.93 -30.73 -5.41
C GLY A 314 0.15 -30.61 -4.09
N SER A 315 0.81 -30.77 -2.92
CA SER A 315 0.14 -30.65 -1.61
C SER A 315 -0.08 -29.20 -1.15
N GLY A 316 0.46 -28.23 -1.90
CA GLY A 316 0.31 -26.80 -1.64
C GLY A 316 -1.06 -26.27 -2.04
N TYR A 317 -1.22 -24.94 -2.02
CA TYR A 317 -2.46 -24.24 -2.36
C TYR A 317 -2.11 -22.89 -3.03
N PRO A 318 -3.03 -22.21 -3.75
CA PRO A 318 -4.48 -22.46 -3.84
C PRO A 318 -4.96 -23.39 -4.97
N LEU A 319 -4.11 -23.69 -5.96
CA LEU A 319 -4.46 -24.44 -7.18
C LEU A 319 -3.96 -25.89 -7.16
N HIS A 320 -3.17 -26.28 -6.16
CA HIS A 320 -2.55 -27.61 -6.05
C HIS A 320 -1.65 -27.92 -7.25
N LEU A 321 -0.80 -26.95 -7.60
CA LEU A 321 0.11 -27.06 -8.74
C LEU A 321 1.24 -28.03 -8.45
N GLU A 322 1.50 -28.92 -9.40
CA GLU A 322 2.69 -29.78 -9.38
C GLU A 322 3.91 -29.09 -9.98
N LYS A 323 5.10 -29.64 -9.73
CA LYS A 323 6.42 -29.15 -10.17
C LYS A 323 6.49 -28.60 -11.60
N ASP A 324 5.80 -29.22 -12.55
CA ASP A 324 5.84 -28.84 -13.96
C ASP A 324 5.15 -27.49 -14.27
N HIS A 325 4.28 -27.02 -13.36
CA HIS A 325 3.60 -25.73 -13.45
C HIS A 325 4.30 -24.63 -12.64
N LEU A 326 5.26 -24.99 -11.80
CA LEU A 326 5.96 -24.06 -10.91
C LEU A 326 7.34 -23.71 -11.50
N THR A 327 7.49 -22.45 -11.88
CA THR A 327 8.76 -21.91 -12.39
C THR A 327 9.78 -21.77 -11.27
N LEU A 328 11.03 -21.49 -11.63
CA LEU A 328 12.07 -21.24 -10.64
C LEU A 328 11.73 -20.02 -9.75
N ALA A 329 11.05 -19.01 -10.27
CA ALA A 329 10.65 -17.84 -9.49
C ALA A 329 9.62 -18.18 -8.41
N ASP A 330 8.62 -19.01 -8.72
CA ASP A 330 7.64 -19.51 -7.73
C ASP A 330 8.36 -20.19 -6.56
N ARG A 331 9.33 -21.06 -6.89
CA ARG A 331 10.12 -21.83 -5.91
C ARG A 331 11.02 -20.96 -5.05
N ILE A 332 11.62 -19.91 -5.63
CA ILE A 332 12.43 -18.93 -4.91
C ILE A 332 11.58 -18.19 -3.88
N ILE A 333 10.38 -17.71 -4.26
CA ILE A 333 9.52 -16.96 -3.36
C ILE A 333 9.00 -17.85 -2.24
N SER A 334 8.56 -19.08 -2.55
CA SER A 334 8.10 -20.03 -1.52
C SER A 334 9.18 -20.29 -0.47
N ILE A 335 10.42 -20.55 -0.89
CA ILE A 335 11.55 -20.76 0.03
C ILE A 335 11.92 -19.48 0.80
N ALA A 336 11.86 -18.32 0.16
CA ALA A 336 12.11 -17.03 0.81
C ALA A 336 11.08 -16.73 1.89
N ASP A 337 9.79 -16.94 1.60
CA ASP A 337 8.68 -16.76 2.54
C ASP A 337 8.84 -17.67 3.76
N ILE A 338 8.97 -18.99 3.55
CA ILE A 338 9.13 -19.96 4.64
C ILE A 338 10.32 -19.61 5.53
N PHE A 339 11.49 -19.33 4.94
CA PHE A 339 12.68 -18.98 5.74
C PHE A 339 12.47 -17.70 6.55
N THR A 340 11.87 -16.67 5.93
CA THR A 340 11.57 -15.40 6.60
C THR A 340 10.59 -15.62 7.75
N ALA A 341 9.48 -16.31 7.51
CA ALA A 341 8.44 -16.61 8.49
C ALA A 341 8.95 -17.42 9.70
N LEU A 342 9.91 -18.33 9.47
CA LEU A 342 10.52 -19.13 10.53
C LEU A 342 11.45 -18.29 11.41
N THR A 343 12.25 -17.42 10.81
CA THR A 343 13.37 -16.73 11.46
C THR A 343 13.06 -15.30 11.92
N GLU A 344 11.99 -14.67 11.45
CA GLU A 344 11.56 -13.36 11.92
C GLU A 344 10.88 -13.42 13.30
N ASP A 345 11.01 -12.34 14.08
CA ASP A 345 10.18 -12.15 15.27
C ASP A 345 8.74 -11.84 14.87
N ARG A 346 7.77 -12.50 15.50
CA ARG A 346 6.34 -12.23 15.38
C ARG A 346 5.78 -11.81 16.75
N PRO A 347 4.65 -11.09 16.83
CA PRO A 347 4.13 -10.60 18.11
C PRO A 347 3.96 -11.69 19.19
N TYR A 348 3.64 -12.90 18.76
CA TYR A 348 3.36 -14.06 19.59
C TYR A 348 4.50 -15.09 19.66
N ARG A 349 5.58 -14.93 18.87
CA ARG A 349 6.68 -15.91 18.81
C ARG A 349 7.99 -15.25 18.42
N LYS A 350 9.05 -15.52 19.18
CA LYS A 350 10.41 -15.14 18.79
C LYS A 350 10.85 -15.95 17.56
N GLY A 351 11.54 -15.29 16.63
CA GLY A 351 12.18 -15.93 15.48
C GLY A 351 13.15 -17.03 15.94
N MET A 352 13.19 -18.14 15.20
CA MET A 352 14.12 -19.21 15.50
C MET A 352 15.51 -18.93 14.91
N ALA A 353 16.54 -19.60 15.44
CA ALA A 353 17.86 -19.54 14.84
C ALA A 353 17.82 -20.09 13.41
N TRP A 354 18.57 -19.49 12.49
CA TRP A 354 18.57 -19.91 11.08
C TRP A 354 18.93 -21.39 10.91
N GLN A 355 19.75 -21.97 11.78
CA GLN A 355 20.05 -23.40 11.78
C GLN A 355 18.82 -24.27 12.04
N GLU A 356 17.94 -23.85 12.95
CA GLU A 356 16.69 -24.55 13.27
C GLU A 356 15.70 -24.42 12.12
N ALA A 357 15.60 -23.24 11.50
CA ALA A 357 14.77 -23.03 10.32
C ALA A 357 15.19 -23.95 9.16
N LEU A 358 16.50 -24.09 8.91
CA LEU A 358 17.02 -25.00 7.90
C LEU A 358 16.63 -26.46 8.16
N GLN A 359 16.67 -26.92 9.42
CA GLN A 359 16.30 -28.29 9.77
C GLN A 359 14.82 -28.58 9.47
N ILE A 360 13.94 -27.61 9.75
CA ILE A 360 12.50 -27.73 9.46
C ILE A 360 12.28 -27.79 7.94
N MET A 361 12.92 -26.88 7.19
CA MET A 361 12.79 -26.84 5.73
C MET A 361 13.39 -28.08 5.05
N GLU A 362 14.46 -28.66 5.58
CA GLU A 362 15.11 -29.85 5.01
C GLU A 362 14.16 -31.06 4.98
N ALA A 363 13.22 -31.18 5.93
CA ALA A 363 12.21 -32.23 5.92
C ALA A 363 11.27 -32.10 4.69
N ASP A 364 10.81 -30.89 4.39
CA ASP A 364 9.96 -30.63 3.22
C ASP A 364 10.73 -30.80 1.89
N VAL A 365 12.03 -30.52 1.88
CA VAL A 365 12.90 -30.80 0.72
C VAL A 365 13.06 -32.31 0.50
N ILE A 366 13.31 -33.09 1.57
CA ILE A 366 13.45 -34.55 1.50
C ILE A 366 12.16 -35.20 0.98
N ASN A 367 11.00 -34.71 1.41
CA ASN A 367 9.70 -35.22 0.97
C ASN A 367 9.29 -34.74 -0.43
N GLY A 368 10.09 -33.88 -1.06
CA GLY A 368 9.86 -33.38 -2.41
C GLY A 368 8.84 -32.24 -2.50
N ALA A 369 8.45 -31.63 -1.38
CA ALA A 369 7.55 -30.48 -1.34
C ALA A 369 8.26 -29.17 -1.73
N LEU A 370 9.53 -29.00 -1.36
CA LEU A 370 10.34 -27.82 -1.66
C LEU A 370 11.49 -28.13 -2.62
N ASP A 371 11.91 -27.11 -3.39
CA ASP A 371 12.99 -27.24 -4.36
C ASP A 371 14.36 -27.38 -3.70
N SER A 372 15.06 -28.48 -4.03
CA SER A 372 16.37 -28.78 -3.45
C SER A 372 17.46 -27.80 -3.89
N ASP A 373 17.43 -27.31 -5.13
CA ASP A 373 18.48 -26.46 -5.66
C ASP A 373 18.40 -25.06 -5.04
N VAL A 374 17.18 -24.51 -4.95
CA VAL A 374 16.93 -23.24 -4.25
C VAL A 374 17.27 -23.36 -2.76
N PHE A 375 16.87 -24.46 -2.11
CA PHE A 375 17.20 -24.70 -0.69
C PHE A 375 18.70 -24.78 -0.45
N LEU A 376 19.46 -25.43 -1.34
CA LEU A 376 20.92 -25.54 -1.21
C LEU A 376 21.60 -24.16 -1.28
N VAL A 377 21.14 -23.28 -2.15
CA VAL A 377 21.62 -21.88 -2.22
C VAL A 377 21.27 -21.13 -0.95
N LEU A 378 20.03 -21.23 -0.47
CA LEU A 378 19.62 -20.65 0.80
C LEU A 378 20.49 -21.15 1.95
N ARG A 379 20.70 -22.47 2.06
CA ARG A 379 21.50 -23.10 3.10
C ARG A 379 22.94 -22.61 3.11
N HIS A 380 23.54 -22.45 1.92
CA HIS A 380 24.91 -21.95 1.80
C HIS A 380 25.06 -20.51 2.30
N HIS A 381 23.98 -19.71 2.21
CA HIS A 381 23.98 -18.29 2.54
C HIS A 381 23.08 -17.92 3.73
N ALA A 382 22.61 -18.89 4.51
CA ALA A 382 21.56 -18.70 5.51
C ALA A 382 21.92 -17.66 6.58
N GLU A 383 23.18 -17.64 7.03
CA GLU A 383 23.67 -16.64 7.98
C GLU A 383 23.59 -15.21 7.41
N THR A 384 23.92 -15.04 6.13
CA THR A 384 23.84 -13.73 5.44
C THR A 384 22.39 -13.30 5.27
N LEU A 385 21.49 -14.21 4.87
CA LEU A 385 20.07 -13.91 4.73
C LEU A 385 19.42 -13.57 6.08
N HIS A 386 19.77 -14.30 7.14
CA HIS A 386 19.28 -14.02 8.49
C HIS A 386 19.78 -12.66 9.01
N ALA A 387 21.02 -12.26 8.68
CA ALA A 387 21.51 -10.92 9.01
C ALA A 387 20.69 -9.80 8.34
N ILE A 388 20.19 -10.01 7.11
CA ILE A 388 19.29 -9.05 6.43
C ILE A 388 17.99 -8.87 7.22
N ILE A 389 17.41 -9.98 7.71
CA ILE A 389 16.19 -9.97 8.53
C ILE A 389 16.42 -9.13 9.80
N LEU A 390 17.50 -9.41 10.53
CA LEU A 390 17.83 -8.70 11.77
C LEU A 390 18.05 -7.20 11.55
N GLN A 391 18.78 -6.81 10.50
CA GLN A 391 19.01 -5.39 10.16
C GLN A 391 17.71 -4.66 9.81
N THR A 392 16.83 -5.33 9.07
CA THR A 392 15.52 -4.78 8.67
C THR A 392 14.61 -4.56 9.89
N LEU A 393 14.72 -5.40 10.92
CA LEU A 393 13.99 -5.27 12.19
C LEU A 393 14.54 -4.20 13.14
N GLU A 394 15.80 -3.79 13.01
CA GLU A 394 16.42 -2.76 13.86
C GLU A 394 16.10 -1.32 13.39
N HIS A 395 15.92 -1.10 12.09
CA HIS A 395 15.60 0.23 11.54
C HIS A 395 14.26 0.86 11.98
N PRO A 396 13.15 0.12 12.25
CA PRO A 396 11.91 0.70 12.75
C PRO A 396 12.00 1.21 14.20
N ARG A 397 13.03 0.86 14.98
CA ARG A 397 13.10 1.14 16.43
C ARG A 397 13.99 2.32 16.82
N SER A 398 14.73 2.92 15.88
CA SER A 398 15.79 3.89 16.23
C SER A 398 15.35 5.35 16.46
N GLU A 399 14.09 5.70 16.20
CA GLU A 399 13.61 7.08 16.40
C GLU A 399 12.44 7.24 17.39
N HIS A 400 12.14 6.21 18.20
CA HIS A 400 11.07 6.28 19.20
C HIS A 400 11.62 6.03 20.61
N ARG A 401 12.31 7.03 21.15
CA ARG A 401 12.35 7.27 22.60
C ARG A 401 11.93 8.71 22.87
N PRO A 402 11.15 8.94 23.95
CA PRO A 402 10.45 10.20 24.21
C PRO A 402 11.38 11.40 24.36
#